data_AF-A0A1T5CTA1-F1
#
_entry.id   AF-A0A1T5CTA1-F1
#
_cell.length_a   1.000
_cell.length_b   1.000
_cell.length_c   1.000
_cell.angle_alpha   90.00
_cell.angle_beta   90.00
_cell.angle_gamma   90.00
#
_symmetry.space_group_name_H-M   'P 1'
#
loop_
_entity.id
_entity.type
_entity.pdbx_description
1 polymer ?
#
loop_
_entity_poly.entity_id
_entity_poly.type
_entity_poly.pdbx_seq_one_letter_code
_entity_poly.pdbx_strand_id
1 'polypeptide(L)'
;MADDLRADLQAIRDLLADPQRWTQHYCGRTIEGTPITVPAREAVCFCLMGAIYQTQGSDFGGNINEIEDHLNASPLLNGVSYVRFNDTHTHAEVLALLDERIAAL
;
A
#
# COMPACT_ATOMS: atom_id res chain seq x y z
N MET A 1 -18.18 -4.35 6.36
CA MET A 1 -18.16 -3.87 4.96
C MET A 1 -17.43 -2.53 4.90
N ALA A 2 -18.03 -1.37 5.25
CA ALA A 2 -17.31 -0.09 5.23
C ALA A 2 -16.25 0.07 6.36
N ASP A 3 -16.54 -0.46 7.56
CA ASP A 3 -15.61 -0.40 8.69
C ASP A 3 -14.34 -1.24 8.46
N ASP A 4 -14.45 -2.33 7.68
CA ASP A 4 -13.33 -3.21 7.36
C ASP A 4 -12.37 -2.54 6.38
N LEU A 5 -12.90 -1.93 5.31
CA LEU A 5 -12.10 -1.21 4.31
C LEU A 5 -11.35 0.00 4.91
N ARG A 6 -12.00 0.75 5.82
CA ARG A 6 -11.31 1.85 6.52
C ARG A 6 -10.17 1.33 7.39
N ALA A 7 -10.38 0.24 8.12
CA ALA A 7 -9.35 -0.38 8.95
C ALA A 7 -8.19 -0.91 8.09
N ASP A 8 -8.47 -1.52 6.95
CA ASP A 8 -7.46 -2.01 6.00
C ASP A 8 -6.57 -0.88 5.47
N LEU A 9 -7.17 0.22 5.00
CA LEU A 9 -6.43 1.39 4.53
C LEU A 9 -5.60 2.04 5.64
N GLN A 10 -6.14 2.10 6.87
CA GLN A 10 -5.40 2.62 8.01
C GLN A 10 -4.20 1.74 8.35
N ALA A 11 -4.34 0.41 8.30
CA ALA A 11 -3.24 -0.52 8.52
C ALA A 11 -2.14 -0.37 7.46
N ILE A 12 -2.51 -0.19 6.18
CA ILE A 12 -1.58 0.08 5.08
C ILE A 12 -0.84 1.40 5.31
N ARG A 13 -1.57 2.45 5.69
CA ARG A 13 -0.99 3.74 6.02
C ARG A 13 0.01 3.60 7.17
N ASP A 14 -0.40 3.01 8.29
CA ASP A 14 0.44 2.89 9.48
C ASP A 14 1.70 2.05 9.20
N LEU A 15 1.59 1.01 8.37
CA LEU A 15 2.72 0.23 7.85
C LEU A 15 3.72 1.12 7.09
N LEU A 16 3.21 1.99 6.22
CA LEU A 16 4.02 2.88 5.39
C LEU A 16 4.37 4.21 6.05
N ALA A 17 3.90 4.53 7.26
CA ALA A 17 4.13 5.84 7.87
C ALA A 17 5.62 6.15 8.12
N ASP A 18 6.43 5.13 8.36
CA ASP A 18 7.89 5.24 8.43
C ASP A 18 8.49 5.20 7.01
N PRO A 19 9.21 6.25 6.56
CA PRO A 19 9.83 6.25 5.25
C PRO A 19 10.82 5.10 5.02
N GLN A 20 11.40 4.52 6.07
CA GLN A 20 12.28 3.34 5.94
C GLN A 20 11.51 2.06 5.58
N ARG A 21 10.19 2.04 5.80
CA ARG A 21 9.30 0.92 5.45
C ARG A 21 8.67 1.08 4.07
N TRP A 22 9.02 2.13 3.33
CA TRP A 22 8.55 2.38 1.98
C TRP A 22 9.63 2.08 0.94
N THR A 23 9.25 1.49 -0.20
CA THR A 23 10.12 1.32 -1.36
C THR A 23 9.35 1.54 -2.65
N GLN A 24 10.11 1.80 -3.71
CA GLN A 24 9.62 1.85 -5.09
C GLN A 24 10.09 0.61 -5.87
N HIS A 25 9.38 0.33 -6.97
CA HIS A 25 9.70 -0.67 -8.00
C HIS A 25 9.65 -2.15 -7.58
N TYR A 26 9.52 -2.46 -6.29
CA TYR A 26 9.48 -3.83 -5.77
C TYR A 26 8.48 -3.94 -4.63
N CYS A 27 7.75 -5.07 -4.58
CA CYS A 27 6.70 -5.29 -3.58
C CYS A 27 7.23 -5.26 -2.14
N GLY A 28 8.42 -5.82 -1.91
CA GLY A 28 9.15 -5.58 -0.68
C GLY A 28 10.64 -5.87 -0.81
N ARG A 29 11.38 -5.56 0.24
CA ARG A 29 12.81 -5.89 0.35
C ARG A 29 13.15 -6.41 1.73
N THR A 30 14.17 -7.28 1.80
CA THR A 30 14.78 -7.69 3.07
C THR A 30 15.64 -6.59 3.68
N ILE A 31 16.16 -6.81 4.88
CA ILE A 31 17.07 -5.86 5.56
C ILE A 31 18.36 -5.62 4.77
N GLU A 32 18.80 -6.59 3.97
CA GLU A 32 19.94 -6.46 3.05
C GLU A 32 19.58 -5.71 1.74
N GLY A 33 18.32 -5.28 1.58
CA GLY A 33 17.82 -4.59 0.39
C GLY A 33 17.43 -5.53 -0.77
N THR A 34 17.47 -6.84 -0.55
CA THR A 34 17.14 -7.85 -1.58
C THR A 34 15.65 -7.82 -1.89
N PRO A 35 15.23 -7.64 -3.16
CA PRO A 35 13.83 -7.72 -3.53
C PRO A 35 13.19 -9.06 -3.18
N ILE A 36 11.97 -9.03 -2.66
CA ILE A 36 11.21 -10.23 -2.29
C ILE A 36 9.72 -10.07 -2.64
N THR A 37 9.05 -11.19 -2.86
CA THR A 37 7.59 -11.26 -2.97
C THR A 37 6.97 -11.24 -1.57
N VAL A 38 5.83 -10.57 -1.42
CA VAL A 38 5.11 -10.44 -0.15
C VAL A 38 3.71 -11.09 -0.28
N PRO A 39 3.07 -11.51 0.83
CA PRO A 39 3.49 -11.36 2.22
C PRO A 39 4.72 -12.21 2.56
N ALA A 40 5.69 -11.62 3.27
CA ALA A 40 6.90 -12.31 3.72
C ALA A 40 7.37 -11.73 5.06
N ARG A 41 7.79 -12.60 5.98
CA ARG A 41 8.21 -12.17 7.33
C ARG A 41 9.53 -11.39 7.29
N GLU A 42 10.37 -11.68 6.32
CA GLU A 42 11.69 -11.08 6.13
C GLU A 42 11.64 -9.71 5.44
N ALA A 43 10.48 -9.32 4.90
CA ALA A 43 10.31 -8.02 4.25
C ALA A 43 10.24 -6.90 5.31
N VAL A 44 11.08 -5.87 5.15
CA VAL A 44 11.17 -4.73 6.08
C VAL A 44 10.62 -3.43 5.48
N CYS A 45 10.57 -3.33 4.15
CA CYS A 45 9.97 -2.21 3.44
C CYS A 45 9.14 -2.70 2.24
N PHE A 46 8.16 -1.87 1.83
CA PHE A 46 7.10 -2.24 0.91
C PHE A 46 6.77 -1.10 -0.04
N CYS A 47 6.44 -1.43 -1.29
CA CYS A 47 5.68 -0.49 -2.12
C CYS A 47 4.21 -0.49 -1.71
N LEU A 48 3.39 0.41 -2.26
CA LEU A 48 1.97 0.47 -1.93
C LEU A 48 1.24 -0.86 -2.18
N MET A 49 1.48 -1.52 -3.30
CA MET A 49 0.90 -2.85 -3.60
C MET A 49 1.40 -3.92 -2.62
N GLY A 50 2.69 -3.91 -2.31
CA GLY A 50 3.24 -4.85 -1.35
C GLY A 50 2.71 -4.66 0.07
N ALA A 51 2.44 -3.41 0.47
CA ALA A 51 1.82 -3.10 1.75
C ALA A 51 0.40 -3.64 1.85
N ILE A 52 -0.38 -3.60 0.76
CA ILE A 52 -1.71 -4.24 0.67
C ILE A 52 -1.56 -5.74 0.93
N TYR A 53 -0.72 -6.44 0.16
CA TYR A 53 -0.51 -7.88 0.35
C TYR A 53 0.02 -8.24 1.73
N GLN A 54 0.94 -7.43 2.28
CA GLN A 54 1.54 -7.68 3.58
C GLN A 54 0.55 -7.52 4.73
N THR A 55 -0.38 -6.56 4.66
CA THR A 55 -1.39 -6.32 5.69
C THR A 55 -2.54 -7.32 5.63
N GLN A 56 -2.92 -7.76 4.42
CA GLN A 56 -4.00 -8.73 4.23
C GLN A 56 -3.57 -10.18 4.54
N GLY A 57 -2.27 -10.47 4.46
CA GLY A 57 -1.74 -11.82 4.76
C GLY A 57 -1.99 -12.83 3.63
N SER A 58 -1.71 -14.11 3.92
CA SER A 58 -1.78 -15.21 2.95
C SER A 58 -3.15 -15.88 2.86
N ASP A 59 -4.10 -15.49 3.71
CA ASP A 59 -5.44 -16.05 3.68
C ASP A 59 -6.22 -15.40 2.53
N PHE A 60 -6.72 -16.23 1.61
CA PHE A 60 -7.48 -15.85 0.41
C PHE A 60 -8.82 -15.11 0.70
N GLY A 61 -9.00 -14.57 1.90
CA GLY A 61 -10.19 -13.82 2.35
C GLY A 61 -9.97 -12.31 2.52
N GLY A 62 -8.80 -11.76 2.19
CA GLY A 62 -8.55 -10.32 2.28
C GLY A 62 -9.29 -9.48 1.22
N ASN A 63 -9.61 -8.23 1.54
CA ASN A 63 -10.36 -7.30 0.68
C ASN A 63 -9.47 -6.60 -0.37
N ILE A 64 -8.47 -7.30 -0.92
CA ILE A 64 -7.44 -6.72 -1.81
C ILE A 64 -8.07 -5.96 -2.97
N ASN A 65 -9.03 -6.57 -3.68
CA ASN A 65 -9.69 -5.93 -4.82
C ASN A 65 -10.44 -4.66 -4.40
N GLU A 66 -11.11 -4.67 -3.25
CA GLU A 66 -11.86 -3.50 -2.76
C GLU A 66 -10.91 -2.35 -2.37
N ILE A 67 -9.77 -2.68 -1.74
CA ILE A 67 -8.71 -1.71 -1.44
C ILE A 67 -8.15 -1.12 -2.74
N GLU A 68 -7.81 -1.96 -3.72
CA GLU A 68 -7.25 -1.52 -5.00
C GLU A 68 -8.23 -0.65 -5.79
N ASP A 69 -9.50 -1.07 -5.90
CA ASP A 69 -10.55 -0.31 -6.57
C ASP A 69 -10.75 1.05 -5.89
N HIS A 70 -10.76 1.08 -4.55
CA HIS A 70 -10.90 2.32 -3.80
C HIS A 70 -9.70 3.24 -3.95
N LEU A 71 -8.46 2.71 -4.00
CA LEU A 71 -7.27 3.51 -4.28
C LEU A 71 -7.28 4.07 -5.71
N ASN A 72 -7.62 3.23 -6.69
CA ASN A 72 -7.67 3.63 -8.10
C ASN A 72 -8.78 4.67 -8.40
N ALA A 73 -9.76 4.82 -7.52
CA ALA A 73 -10.77 5.87 -7.61
C ALA A 73 -10.27 7.26 -7.17
N SER A 74 -9.04 7.39 -6.64
CA SER A 74 -8.50 8.68 -6.21
C SER A 74 -8.35 9.67 -7.37
N PRO A 75 -8.80 10.92 -7.22
CA PRO A 75 -8.51 11.97 -8.20
C PRO A 75 -7.03 12.36 -8.26
N LEU A 76 -6.24 12.07 -7.20
CA LEU A 76 -4.81 12.40 -7.14
C LEU A 76 -3.98 11.58 -8.14
N LEU A 77 -4.51 10.43 -8.57
CA LEU A 77 -3.83 9.57 -9.54
C LEU A 77 -3.77 10.17 -10.95
N ASN A 78 -4.67 11.09 -11.31
CA ASN A 78 -4.68 11.75 -12.61
C ASN A 78 -4.51 10.78 -13.81
N GLY A 79 -5.18 9.63 -13.76
CA GLY A 79 -5.17 8.61 -14.82
C GLY A 79 -4.01 7.60 -14.79
N VAL A 80 -3.13 7.62 -13.78
CA VAL A 80 -2.20 6.52 -13.53
C VAL A 80 -2.75 5.52 -12.51
N SER A 81 -2.21 4.30 -12.46
CA SER A 81 -2.55 3.35 -11.38
C SER A 81 -1.88 3.75 -10.07
N TYR A 82 -2.43 3.31 -8.94
CA TYR A 82 -1.83 3.52 -7.61
C TYR A 82 -0.39 2.93 -7.53
N VAL A 83 -0.13 1.83 -8.23
CA VAL A 83 1.20 1.21 -8.32
C VAL A 83 2.18 2.13 -9.03
N ARG A 84 1.77 2.69 -10.18
CA ARG A 84 2.61 3.63 -10.92
C ARG A 84 2.80 4.93 -10.13
N PHE A 85 1.76 5.40 -9.44
CA PHE A 85 1.84 6.56 -8.58
C PHE A 85 2.90 6.38 -7.49
N ASN A 86 2.90 5.23 -6.79
CA ASN A 86 3.95 4.89 -5.82
C ASN A 86 5.37 5.04 -6.39
N ASP A 87 5.57 4.56 -7.61
CA ASP A 87 6.90 4.50 -8.23
C ASP A 87 7.38 5.83 -8.83
N THR A 88 6.49 6.79 -9.03
CA THR A 88 6.82 8.09 -9.63
C THR A 88 6.63 9.28 -8.69
N HIS A 89 6.17 9.04 -7.45
CA HIS A 89 5.93 10.08 -6.45
C HIS A 89 6.74 9.84 -5.19
N THR A 90 6.78 10.86 -4.33
CA THR A 90 7.43 10.82 -3.04
C THR A 90 6.62 10.03 -2.02
N HIS A 91 7.30 9.55 -0.98
CA HIS A 91 6.66 8.94 0.19
C HIS A 91 5.50 9.76 0.75
N ALA A 92 5.71 11.07 0.91
CA ALA A 92 4.71 11.98 1.44
C ALA A 92 3.46 12.07 0.56
N GLU A 93 3.62 12.06 -0.77
CA GLU A 93 2.50 12.04 -1.72
C GLU A 93 1.74 10.72 -1.69
N VAL A 94 2.45 9.59 -1.51
CA VAL A 94 1.83 8.28 -1.31
C VAL A 94 1.02 8.24 0.00
N LEU A 95 1.53 8.83 1.07
CA LEU A 95 0.76 8.96 2.31
C LEU A 95 -0.45 9.89 2.14
N ALA A 96 -0.31 10.98 1.40
CA ALA A 96 -1.43 11.88 1.11
C ALA A 96 -2.53 11.20 0.27
N LEU A 97 -2.15 10.31 -0.66
CA LEU A 97 -3.10 9.44 -1.37
C LEU A 97 -3.88 8.55 -0.40
N LEU A 98 -3.19 7.87 0.53
CA LEU A 98 -3.85 7.04 1.53
C LEU A 98 -4.76 7.86 2.45
N ASP A 99 -4.30 9.00 2.93
CA ASP A 99 -5.07 9.89 3.80
C ASP A 99 -6.33 10.42 3.10
N GLU A 100 -6.24 10.79 1.82
CA GLU A 100 -7.41 11.20 1.00
C GLU A 100 -8.41 10.05 0.86
N ARG A 101 -7.94 8.82 0.58
CA ARG A 101 -8.82 7.66 0.42
C ARG A 101 -9.45 7.19 1.71
N ILE A 102 -8.76 7.31 2.85
CA ILE A 102 -9.35 7.04 4.17
C ILE A 102 -10.47 8.06 4.47
N ALA A 103 -10.26 9.34 4.14
CA ALA A 103 -11.25 10.39 4.36
C ALA A 103 -12.48 10.31 3.43
N ALA A 104 -12.36 9.59 2.30
CA ALA A 104 -13.42 9.39 1.32
C ALA A 104 -14.36 8.19 1.62
N LEU A 105 -14.15 7.50 2.75
CA LEU A 105 -15.03 6.45 3.29
C LEU A 105 -15.96 7.00 4.37
#